data_AF-A0A420Y3N5-F1
#
_entry.id   AF-A0A420Y3N5-F1
#
_cell.length_a   1.000
_cell.length_b   1.000
_cell.length_c   1.000
_cell.angle_alpha   90.00
_cell.angle_beta   90.00
_cell.angle_gamma   90.00
#
_symmetry.space_group_name_H-M   'P 1'
#
loop_
_entity.id
_entity.type
_entity.pdbx_description
1 polymer ?
#
loop_
_entity_poly.entity_id
_entity_poly.type
_entity_poly.pdbx_seq_one_letter_code
_entity_poly.pdbx_strand_id
1 'polypeptide(L)'
;MINALLTTAARHSPQMIRRYGGHGGGSAAADHFAAKTINSIMQAMDQPSLADIQSLCLLVIHEWGCRNAVRAYIYLGQAARMAQMYRIVHTHHQISDPDQFLQDESFRRTLWLIYILDCFLTSSPGRHPALSSLDVKDVSLPCPDMNYHFGSPVYVRTLDGALPSSAAAEPSVQLGDVGEYGHIVLATKAWRNVVEMMTTTSLDTFSEETCLALEDEIEAIRQSLPVHFADKPGQINLHITMGSGYTYAMIHSLLNCGSIFVNRRRILQVVSAESFSLETFKMSHANMQAVDRIFAASHSIILSLLSLEHGADKDSILCFPIFMLFSAFTAGSTVAYLALKGLAPANATGSASTIVRDSLRFMHDGAESWPLVIPWQRHLAVMAKALGDLNNARDGHEDHGNKMIQQRSPSIKDDGGSQPDMNMEAVEYDVPQQIEPQGPVSQGERVGSEPAAIQRRPGIATINGGSVNGSTPAAGTPPPGPTIKTDSPDVANAAPVSSAGGAYVPSQPSNMDSNSDMTAVELCAAFERQLLELDDLAAFMGGGVAPN
;
A
#
# COMPACT_ATOMS: atom_id res chain seq x y z
N MET A 1 4.83 -22.69 10.79
CA MET A 1 3.88 -22.70 9.64
C MET A 1 2.42 -22.45 10.04
N ILE A 2 1.65 -23.42 10.57
CA ILE A 2 0.16 -23.35 10.63
C ILE A 2 -0.39 -22.05 11.26
N ASN A 3 0.16 -21.59 12.39
CA ASN A 3 -0.27 -20.33 13.00
C ASN A 3 -0.07 -19.11 12.07
N ALA A 4 0.92 -19.12 11.17
CA ALA A 4 1.21 -18.03 10.24
C ALA A 4 0.17 -17.95 9.12
N LEU A 5 -0.27 -19.12 8.61
CA LEU A 5 -1.39 -19.21 7.66
C LEU A 5 -2.71 -18.78 8.32
N LEU A 6 -2.88 -19.08 9.61
CA LEU A 6 -4.01 -18.58 10.38
C LEU A 6 -3.89 -17.08 10.69
N THR A 7 -2.69 -16.50 10.78
CA THR A 7 -2.52 -15.05 10.90
C THR A 7 -3.11 -14.32 9.70
N THR A 8 -2.86 -14.78 8.47
CA THR A 8 -3.44 -14.14 7.28
C THR A 8 -4.93 -14.46 7.12
N ALA A 9 -5.35 -15.72 7.32
CA ALA A 9 -6.73 -16.16 7.04
C ALA A 9 -7.76 -15.90 8.16
N ALA A 10 -7.36 -15.83 9.44
CA ALA A 10 -8.30 -15.65 10.55
C ALA A 10 -9.00 -14.28 10.54
N ARG A 11 -8.40 -13.30 9.85
CA ARG A 11 -8.98 -11.97 9.61
C ARG A 11 -10.32 -12.03 8.89
N HIS A 12 -10.46 -12.98 7.96
CA HIS A 12 -11.61 -13.10 7.06
C HIS A 12 -12.57 -14.22 7.45
N SER A 13 -12.12 -15.23 8.22
CA SER A 13 -12.94 -16.37 8.63
C SER A 13 -13.95 -16.00 9.75
N PRO A 14 -15.28 -16.03 9.51
CA PRO A 14 -16.26 -15.64 10.54
C PRO A 14 -16.20 -16.51 11.81
N GLN A 15 -15.79 -17.78 11.67
CA GLN A 15 -15.60 -18.69 12.80
C GLN A 15 -14.39 -18.31 13.66
N MET A 16 -13.29 -17.86 13.04
CA MET A 16 -12.12 -17.38 13.78
C MET A 16 -12.36 -16.00 14.40
N ILE A 17 -13.03 -15.09 13.69
CA ILE A 17 -13.47 -13.78 14.22
C ILE A 17 -14.32 -13.99 15.48
N ARG A 18 -15.35 -14.85 15.42
CA ARG A 18 -16.23 -15.14 16.56
C ARG A 18 -15.49 -15.75 17.76
N ARG A 19 -14.41 -16.50 17.54
CA ARG A 19 -13.69 -17.22 18.60
C ARG A 19 -12.49 -16.46 19.18
N TYR A 20 -11.82 -15.63 18.38
CA TYR A 20 -10.53 -15.02 18.71
C TYR A 20 -10.49 -13.50 18.50
N GLY A 21 -11.44 -12.91 17.77
CA GLY A 21 -11.49 -11.47 17.50
C GLY A 21 -12.03 -10.65 18.67
N GLY A 22 -13.03 -11.15 19.40
CA GLY A 22 -13.69 -10.40 20.47
C GLY A 22 -14.18 -9.03 19.98
N HIS A 23 -13.81 -7.95 20.68
CA HIS A 23 -14.12 -6.57 20.28
C HIS A 23 -13.28 -6.04 19.10
N GLY A 24 -12.20 -6.73 18.70
CA GLY A 24 -11.28 -6.28 17.65
C GLY A 24 -11.46 -6.95 16.29
N GLY A 25 -12.54 -7.72 16.10
CA GLY A 25 -12.92 -8.31 14.81
C GLY A 25 -11.82 -9.14 14.14
N GLY A 26 -11.68 -9.00 12.83
CA GLY A 26 -10.68 -9.70 12.02
C GLY A 26 -9.24 -9.42 12.45
N SER A 27 -8.89 -8.16 12.74
CA SER A 27 -7.52 -7.80 13.16
C SER A 27 -7.10 -8.54 14.44
N ALA A 28 -7.94 -8.55 15.48
CA ALA A 28 -7.61 -9.25 16.72
C ALA A 28 -7.57 -10.78 16.56
N ALA A 29 -8.40 -11.36 15.68
CA ALA A 29 -8.35 -12.78 15.36
C ALA A 29 -7.02 -13.15 14.68
N ALA A 30 -6.54 -12.31 13.76
CA ALA A 30 -5.23 -12.45 13.14
C ALA A 30 -4.08 -12.25 14.15
N ASP A 31 -4.14 -11.23 15.00
CA ASP A 31 -3.12 -10.92 16.02
C ASP A 31 -2.94 -12.06 17.03
N HIS A 32 -4.02 -12.75 17.42
CA HIS A 32 -3.97 -13.94 18.27
C HIS A 32 -3.10 -15.07 17.68
N PHE A 33 -3.16 -15.26 16.36
CA PHE A 33 -2.30 -16.21 15.66
C PHE A 33 -0.91 -15.64 15.37
N ALA A 34 -0.78 -14.33 15.13
CA ALA A 34 0.51 -13.66 14.97
C ALA A 34 1.40 -13.83 16.21
N ALA A 35 0.83 -13.60 17.39
CA ALA A 35 1.48 -13.80 18.68
C ALA A 35 1.96 -15.24 18.89
N LYS A 36 1.16 -16.24 18.49
CA LYS A 36 1.58 -17.65 18.52
C LYS A 36 2.72 -17.94 17.56
N THR A 37 2.66 -17.39 16.34
CA THR A 37 3.67 -17.61 15.31
C THR A 37 5.03 -17.06 15.73
N ILE A 38 5.10 -15.81 16.20
CA ILE A 38 6.38 -15.24 16.64
C ILE A 38 6.95 -15.96 17.88
N ASN A 39 6.10 -16.37 18.82
CA ASN A 39 6.53 -17.15 19.99
C ASN A 39 7.12 -18.52 19.59
N SER A 40 6.64 -19.16 18.53
CA SER A 40 7.25 -20.39 17.99
C SER A 40 8.59 -20.11 17.32
N ILE A 41 8.67 -19.08 16.46
CA ILE A 41 9.92 -18.71 15.75
C ILE A 41 11.02 -18.30 16.74
N MET A 42 10.67 -17.60 17.81
CA MET A 42 11.60 -17.20 18.88
C MET A 42 12.18 -18.39 19.66
N GLN A 43 11.59 -19.59 19.58
CA GLN A 43 12.12 -20.82 20.19
C GLN A 43 13.08 -21.58 19.26
N ALA A 44 13.16 -21.21 17.97
CA ALA A 44 13.93 -21.89 16.93
C ALA A 44 15.03 -21.00 16.30
N MET A 45 15.33 -19.83 16.87
CA MET A 45 16.17 -18.80 16.22
C MET A 45 17.58 -19.27 15.86
N ASP A 46 18.17 -20.18 16.64
CA ASP A 46 19.53 -20.68 16.44
C ASP A 46 19.63 -21.75 15.33
N GLN A 47 18.50 -22.38 14.98
CA GLN A 47 18.39 -23.41 13.93
C GLN A 47 17.05 -23.25 13.16
N PRO A 48 16.87 -22.14 12.41
CA PRO A 48 15.61 -21.83 11.76
C PRO A 48 15.34 -22.80 10.61
N SER A 49 14.16 -23.42 10.59
CA SER A 49 13.74 -24.20 9.42
C SER A 49 13.24 -23.29 8.30
N LEU A 50 13.19 -23.80 7.06
CA LEU A 50 12.56 -23.08 5.94
C LEU A 50 11.10 -22.70 6.25
N ALA A 51 10.38 -23.56 6.99
CA ALA A 51 9.01 -23.31 7.40
C ALA A 51 8.89 -22.17 8.44
N ASP A 52 9.95 -21.87 9.20
CA ASP A 52 9.99 -20.73 10.13
C ASP A 52 10.29 -19.42 9.38
N ILE A 53 11.21 -19.46 8.42
CA ILE A 53 11.50 -18.33 7.52
C ILE A 53 10.22 -17.93 6.75
N GLN A 54 9.53 -18.89 6.15
CA GLN A 54 8.24 -18.67 5.48
C GLN A 54 7.15 -18.16 6.44
N SER A 55 7.11 -18.68 7.67
CA SER A 55 6.18 -18.17 8.70
C SER A 55 6.48 -16.72 9.08
N LEU A 56 7.75 -16.32 9.07
CA LEU A 56 8.19 -14.96 9.35
C LEU A 56 7.85 -14.01 8.19
N CYS A 57 7.96 -14.45 6.93
CA CYS A 57 7.48 -13.69 5.77
C CYS A 57 5.96 -13.40 5.84
N LEU A 58 5.16 -14.37 6.28
CA LEU A 58 3.72 -14.17 6.49
C LEU A 58 3.44 -13.20 7.65
N LEU A 59 4.24 -13.22 8.72
CA LEU A 59 4.19 -12.20 9.78
C LEU A 59 4.55 -10.80 9.26
N VAL A 60 5.60 -10.66 8.45
CA VAL A 60 6.01 -9.38 7.86
C VAL A 60 4.85 -8.73 7.10
N ILE A 61 4.11 -9.52 6.30
CA ILE A 61 2.92 -9.05 5.56
C ILE A 61 1.79 -8.62 6.50
N HIS A 62 1.51 -9.38 7.57
CA HIS A 62 0.49 -9.01 8.57
C HIS A 62 0.85 -7.74 9.33
N GLU A 63 2.08 -7.64 9.85
CA GLU A 63 2.53 -6.46 10.58
C GLU A 63 2.53 -5.21 9.71
N TRP A 64 2.91 -5.34 8.43
CA TRP A 64 2.82 -4.27 7.44
C TRP A 64 1.38 -3.81 7.22
N GLY A 65 0.46 -4.73 6.91
CA GLY A 65 -0.96 -4.44 6.72
C GLY A 65 -1.67 -3.87 7.97
N CYS A 66 -1.17 -4.21 9.16
CA CYS A 66 -1.61 -3.65 10.45
C CYS A 66 -0.94 -2.31 10.83
N ARG A 67 -0.11 -1.72 9.97
CA ARG A 67 0.69 -0.49 10.22
C ARG A 67 1.77 -0.60 11.29
N ASN A 68 2.12 -1.81 11.72
CA ASN A 68 3.22 -2.07 12.64
C ASN A 68 4.57 -2.06 11.90
N ALA A 69 4.86 -0.97 11.18
CA ALA A 69 5.97 -0.85 10.23
C ALA A 69 7.35 -1.24 10.82
N VAL A 70 7.59 -0.89 12.09
CA VAL A 70 8.82 -1.25 12.82
C VAL A 70 8.92 -2.77 13.03
N ARG A 71 7.81 -3.46 13.34
CA ARG A 71 7.80 -4.92 13.50
C ARG A 71 7.99 -5.61 12.14
N ALA A 72 7.32 -5.12 11.09
CA ALA A 72 7.51 -5.63 9.73
C ALA A 72 8.98 -5.54 9.27
N TYR A 73 9.63 -4.38 9.47
CA TYR A 73 11.04 -4.17 9.13
C TYR A 73 12.00 -5.05 9.95
N ILE A 74 11.79 -5.19 11.27
CA ILE A 74 12.61 -6.06 12.13
C ILE A 74 12.44 -7.54 11.76
N TYR A 75 11.21 -8.01 11.54
CA TYR A 75 10.93 -9.39 11.15
C TYR A 75 11.46 -9.71 9.73
N LEU A 76 11.46 -8.74 8.82
CA LEU A 76 12.11 -8.86 7.50
C LEU A 76 13.63 -9.03 7.63
N GLY A 77 14.27 -8.20 8.45
CA GLY A 77 15.71 -8.32 8.74
C GLY A 77 16.07 -9.67 9.38
N GLN A 78 15.22 -10.17 10.28
CA GLN A 78 15.36 -11.52 10.84
C GLN A 78 15.19 -12.61 9.77
N ALA A 79 14.16 -12.53 8.90
CA ALA A 79 13.93 -13.50 7.83
C ALA A 79 15.12 -13.57 6.85
N ALA A 80 15.67 -12.42 6.45
CA ALA A 80 16.86 -12.34 5.61
C ALA A 80 18.09 -13.00 6.26
N ARG A 81 18.34 -12.72 7.55
CA ARG A 81 19.46 -13.33 8.31
C ARG A 81 19.29 -14.84 8.47
N MET A 82 18.07 -15.31 8.74
CA MET A 82 17.75 -16.74 8.80
C MET A 82 17.94 -17.41 7.43
N ALA A 83 17.51 -16.77 6.33
CA ALA A 83 17.71 -17.29 4.97
C ALA A 83 19.19 -17.34 4.55
N GLN A 84 20.00 -16.33 4.92
CA GLN A 84 21.45 -16.33 4.72
C GLN A 84 22.11 -17.53 5.41
N MET A 85 21.79 -17.79 6.68
CA MET A 85 22.36 -18.92 7.42
C MET A 85 21.82 -20.27 6.93
N TYR A 86 20.52 -20.36 6.63
CA TYR A 86 19.89 -21.55 6.08
C TYR A 86 20.58 -21.98 4.77
N ARG A 87 20.85 -21.03 3.86
CA ARG A 87 21.59 -21.29 2.61
C ARG A 87 22.96 -21.91 2.87
N ILE A 88 23.73 -21.37 3.82
CA ILE A 88 25.08 -21.87 4.14
C ILE A 88 25.01 -23.30 4.71
N VAL A 89 24.07 -23.58 5.60
CA VAL A 89 23.93 -24.90 6.26
C VAL A 89 23.41 -25.98 5.28
N HIS A 90 22.53 -25.62 4.34
CA HIS A 90 21.86 -26.55 3.43
C HIS A 90 22.34 -26.42 1.97
N THR A 91 23.56 -25.89 1.74
CA THR A 91 24.15 -25.90 0.38
C THR A 91 24.55 -27.33 0.02
N HIS A 92 23.73 -27.97 -0.81
CA HIS A 92 23.99 -29.31 -1.35
C HIS A 92 24.39 -29.22 -2.83
N HIS A 93 25.28 -30.11 -3.26
CA HIS A 93 25.94 -30.03 -4.58
C HIS A 93 25.42 -31.07 -5.60
N GLN A 94 24.27 -31.70 -5.35
CA GLN A 94 23.69 -32.73 -6.23
C GLN A 94 22.26 -32.36 -6.63
N ILE A 95 22.16 -31.66 -7.77
CA ILE A 95 20.92 -31.09 -8.33
C ILE A 95 20.04 -32.16 -9.02
N SER A 96 20.60 -33.36 -9.24
CA SER A 96 19.95 -34.47 -9.96
C SER A 96 18.89 -35.23 -9.16
N ASP A 97 18.74 -34.95 -7.87
CA ASP A 97 17.70 -35.55 -7.02
C ASP A 97 16.44 -34.65 -6.99
N PRO A 98 15.24 -35.18 -7.34
CA PRO A 98 14.00 -34.41 -7.29
C PRO A 98 13.68 -33.84 -5.91
N ASP A 99 13.92 -34.58 -4.82
CA ASP A 99 13.61 -34.12 -3.46
C ASP A 99 14.55 -32.99 -3.00
N GLN A 100 15.83 -33.02 -3.39
CA GLN A 100 16.75 -31.90 -3.22
C GLN A 100 16.35 -30.70 -4.08
N PHE A 101 16.01 -30.89 -5.36
CA PHE A 101 15.57 -29.80 -6.23
C PHE A 101 14.31 -29.09 -5.71
N LEU A 102 13.35 -29.85 -5.17
CA LEU A 102 12.14 -29.32 -4.51
C LEU A 102 12.48 -28.45 -3.29
N GLN A 103 13.43 -28.89 -2.45
CA GLN A 103 13.90 -28.11 -1.29
C GLN A 103 14.63 -26.84 -1.72
N ASP A 104 15.52 -26.93 -2.71
CA ASP A 104 16.26 -25.78 -3.24
C ASP A 104 15.33 -24.75 -3.89
N GLU A 105 14.32 -25.19 -4.65
CA GLU A 105 13.33 -24.29 -5.26
C GLU A 105 12.41 -23.66 -4.20
N SER A 106 12.01 -24.43 -3.19
CA SER A 106 11.27 -23.91 -2.03
C SER A 106 12.06 -22.81 -1.31
N PHE A 107 13.38 -23.00 -1.14
CA PHE A 107 14.26 -21.97 -0.60
C PHE A 107 14.41 -20.77 -1.54
N ARG A 108 14.69 -20.97 -2.84
CA ARG A 108 14.80 -19.88 -3.83
C ARG A 108 13.55 -19.01 -3.85
N ARG A 109 12.36 -19.61 -3.93
CA ARG A 109 11.07 -18.90 -3.89
C ARG A 109 10.86 -18.12 -2.59
N THR A 110 11.31 -18.67 -1.46
CA THR A 110 11.27 -17.98 -0.15
C THR A 110 12.23 -16.80 -0.10
N LEU A 111 13.47 -16.94 -0.61
CA LEU A 111 14.44 -15.85 -0.70
C LEU A 111 13.95 -14.72 -1.63
N TRP A 112 13.31 -15.06 -2.74
CA TRP A 112 12.69 -14.09 -3.63
C TRP A 112 11.48 -13.38 -3.02
N LEU A 113 10.70 -14.04 -2.17
CA LEU A 113 9.66 -13.37 -1.37
C LEU A 113 10.29 -12.37 -0.36
N ILE A 114 11.41 -12.71 0.28
CA ILE A 114 12.15 -11.78 1.14
C ILE A 114 12.63 -10.58 0.32
N TYR A 115 13.20 -10.78 -0.87
CA TYR A 115 13.59 -9.69 -1.78
C TYR A 115 12.41 -8.79 -2.17
N ILE A 116 11.25 -9.37 -2.51
CA ILE A 116 10.05 -8.59 -2.84
C ILE A 116 9.60 -7.73 -1.65
N LEU A 117 9.59 -8.29 -0.43
CA LEU A 117 9.22 -7.57 0.79
C LEU A 117 10.26 -6.49 1.16
N ASP A 118 11.54 -6.72 0.88
CA ASP A 118 12.63 -5.74 1.03
C ASP A 118 12.42 -4.52 0.13
N CYS A 119 12.17 -4.75 -1.17
CA CYS A 119 11.84 -3.73 -2.15
C CYS A 119 10.56 -2.93 -1.85
N PHE A 120 9.73 -3.38 -0.91
CA PHE A 120 8.58 -2.62 -0.42
C PHE A 120 8.86 -1.90 0.90
N LEU A 121 9.47 -2.58 1.88
CA LEU A 121 9.55 -2.11 3.27
C LEU A 121 10.77 -1.23 3.60
N THR A 122 11.77 -1.16 2.72
CA THR A 122 12.94 -0.28 2.86
C THR A 122 12.91 0.95 1.94
N SER A 123 11.71 1.34 1.49
CA SER A 123 11.49 2.46 0.55
C SER A 123 11.60 3.86 1.18
N SER A 124 12.24 4.02 2.35
CA SER A 124 12.41 5.32 3.03
C SER A 124 13.84 5.54 3.53
N PRO A 125 14.30 6.80 3.58
CA PRO A 125 15.49 7.18 4.34
C PRO A 125 15.56 6.53 5.73
N GLY A 126 16.76 6.11 6.14
CA GLY A 126 17.02 5.47 7.43
C GLY A 126 16.68 3.97 7.51
N ARG A 127 15.85 3.42 6.60
CA ARG A 127 15.68 1.97 6.46
C ARG A 127 16.67 1.44 5.45
N HIS A 128 17.42 0.42 5.85
CA HIS A 128 18.47 -0.18 5.02
C HIS A 128 17.97 -1.54 4.49
N PRO A 129 18.29 -1.91 3.23
CA PRO A 129 17.98 -3.22 2.68
C PRO A 129 18.42 -4.37 3.60
N ALA A 130 17.52 -5.32 3.84
CA ALA A 130 17.78 -6.56 4.55
C ALA A 130 18.60 -7.54 3.70
N LEU A 131 18.53 -7.43 2.37
CA LEU A 131 19.38 -8.15 1.42
C LEU A 131 20.31 -7.19 0.66
N SER A 132 21.57 -7.58 0.52
CA SER A 132 22.52 -6.92 -0.37
C SER A 132 22.41 -7.45 -1.81
N SER A 133 23.00 -6.75 -2.77
CA SER A 133 23.13 -7.26 -4.14
C SER A 133 23.87 -8.60 -4.22
N LEU A 134 24.85 -8.84 -3.33
CA LEU A 134 25.62 -10.08 -3.28
C LEU A 134 24.79 -11.29 -2.81
N ASP A 135 23.74 -11.08 -2.01
CA ASP A 135 22.85 -12.17 -1.56
C ASP A 135 22.07 -12.80 -2.72
N VAL A 136 21.67 -11.97 -3.69
CA VAL A 136 20.77 -12.35 -4.79
C VAL A 136 21.45 -12.54 -6.15
N LYS A 137 22.65 -11.98 -6.37
CA LYS A 137 23.36 -11.97 -7.66
C LYS A 137 23.42 -13.34 -8.36
N ASP A 138 23.89 -14.35 -7.63
CA ASP A 138 24.14 -15.70 -8.15
C ASP A 138 22.92 -16.64 -7.93
N VAL A 139 21.72 -16.08 -7.69
CA VAL A 139 20.47 -16.83 -7.45
C VAL A 139 19.63 -16.85 -8.73
N SER A 140 19.24 -18.05 -9.18
CA SER A 140 18.25 -18.22 -10.24
C SER A 140 16.90 -17.65 -9.85
N LEU A 141 16.21 -17.00 -10.78
CA LEU A 141 14.78 -16.69 -10.65
C LEU A 141 13.97 -17.99 -10.47
N PRO A 142 12.78 -17.93 -9.85
CA PRO A 142 11.88 -19.09 -9.71
C PRO A 142 11.62 -19.80 -11.04
N CYS A 143 11.56 -21.13 -11.02
CA CYS A 143 11.21 -21.93 -12.18
C CYS A 143 9.70 -21.95 -12.43
N PRO A 144 9.21 -22.38 -13.61
CA PRO A 144 7.78 -22.51 -13.87
C PRO A 144 7.12 -23.46 -12.89
N ASP A 145 5.87 -23.18 -12.50
CA ASP A 145 5.18 -24.00 -11.50
C ASP A 145 5.05 -25.48 -11.91
N MET A 146 5.03 -25.80 -13.21
CA MET A 146 5.07 -27.19 -13.68
C MET A 146 6.38 -27.91 -13.28
N ASN A 147 7.54 -27.25 -13.41
CA ASN A 147 8.82 -27.84 -12.99
C ASN A 147 8.86 -28.08 -11.49
N TYR A 148 8.36 -27.13 -10.70
CA TYR A 148 8.28 -27.25 -9.25
C TYR A 148 7.32 -28.39 -8.83
N HIS A 149 6.09 -28.42 -9.32
CA HIS A 149 5.11 -29.45 -8.92
C HIS A 149 5.51 -30.89 -9.29
N PHE A 150 6.29 -31.09 -10.37
CA PHE A 150 6.80 -32.40 -10.78
C PHE A 150 8.25 -32.68 -10.37
N GLY A 151 8.85 -31.85 -9.51
CA GLY A 151 10.24 -32.02 -9.05
C GLY A 151 11.27 -32.12 -10.17
N SER A 152 11.00 -31.48 -11.32
CA SER A 152 11.75 -31.65 -12.57
C SER A 152 12.85 -30.59 -12.69
N PRO A 153 14.14 -30.93 -12.49
CA PRO A 153 15.19 -29.93 -12.34
C PRO A 153 15.41 -29.09 -13.60
N VAL A 154 15.59 -27.79 -13.41
CA VAL A 154 15.79 -26.83 -14.50
C VAL A 154 16.64 -25.65 -14.03
N TYR A 155 17.55 -25.20 -14.89
CA TYR A 155 18.37 -24.02 -14.65
C TYR A 155 17.71 -22.77 -15.25
N VAL A 156 17.41 -21.80 -14.39
CA VAL A 156 16.79 -20.52 -14.77
C VAL A 156 17.80 -19.40 -14.59
N ARG A 157 17.72 -18.37 -15.44
CA ARG A 157 18.61 -17.20 -15.38
C ARG A 157 18.53 -16.46 -14.04
N THR A 158 19.60 -15.77 -13.68
CA THR A 158 19.60 -14.86 -12.52
C THR A 158 18.83 -13.56 -12.82
N LEU A 159 18.71 -12.69 -11.81
CA LEU A 159 18.06 -11.38 -11.94
C LEU A 159 18.66 -10.53 -13.07
N ASP A 160 19.99 -10.54 -13.20
CA ASP A 160 20.76 -9.83 -14.23
C ASP A 160 20.80 -10.57 -15.58
N GLY A 161 20.10 -11.70 -15.70
CA GLY A 161 19.96 -12.47 -16.95
C GLY A 161 21.08 -13.48 -17.22
N ALA A 162 22.08 -13.61 -16.34
CA ALA A 162 23.18 -14.56 -16.48
C ALA A 162 22.77 -16.01 -16.18
N LEU A 163 23.61 -16.99 -16.59
CA LEU A 163 23.58 -18.33 -16.01
C LEU A 163 23.95 -18.25 -14.51
N PRO A 164 23.31 -19.04 -13.63
CA PRO A 164 23.79 -19.20 -12.27
C PRO A 164 25.15 -19.94 -12.28
N SER A 165 26.02 -19.60 -11.33
CA SER A 165 27.39 -20.15 -11.25
C SER A 165 27.46 -21.68 -11.11
N SER A 166 26.38 -22.34 -10.66
CA SER A 166 26.24 -23.80 -10.66
C SER A 166 26.01 -24.40 -12.06
N ALA A 167 25.22 -23.75 -12.92
CA ALA A 167 24.97 -24.19 -14.29
C ALA A 167 26.21 -24.06 -15.19
N ALA A 168 27.02 -23.02 -14.94
CA ALA A 168 28.21 -22.72 -15.73
C ALA A 168 29.32 -23.81 -15.67
N ALA A 169 29.19 -24.79 -14.77
CA ALA A 169 30.07 -25.95 -14.69
C ALA A 169 29.76 -27.04 -15.75
N GLU A 170 28.56 -27.05 -16.35
CA GLU A 170 28.14 -28.07 -17.31
C GLU A 170 28.06 -27.50 -18.75
N PRO A 171 28.85 -28.01 -19.72
CA PRO A 171 29.08 -27.37 -21.02
C PRO A 171 27.91 -27.50 -22.03
N SER A 172 26.74 -27.95 -21.60
CA SER A 172 25.56 -28.14 -22.46
C SER A 172 24.23 -27.71 -21.82
N VAL A 173 24.27 -26.94 -20.72
CA VAL A 173 23.04 -26.46 -20.07
C VAL A 173 22.32 -25.44 -20.95
N GLN A 174 21.08 -25.77 -21.34
CA GLN A 174 20.12 -24.80 -21.83
C GLN A 174 19.37 -24.20 -20.63
N LEU A 175 19.13 -22.88 -20.67
CA LEU A 175 18.24 -22.23 -19.72
C LEU A 175 16.80 -22.64 -19.99
N GLY A 176 16.05 -22.93 -18.94
CA GLY A 176 14.59 -23.00 -18.97
C GLY A 176 13.96 -21.62 -18.77
N ASP A 177 12.65 -21.56 -19.02
CA ASP A 177 11.84 -20.36 -18.86
C ASP A 177 11.82 -19.84 -17.41
N VAL A 178 11.53 -18.54 -17.26
CA VAL A 178 11.27 -17.92 -15.96
C VAL A 178 9.83 -18.26 -15.54
N GLY A 179 9.64 -18.71 -14.31
CA GLY A 179 8.30 -18.99 -13.78
C GLY A 179 7.50 -17.74 -13.46
N GLU A 180 6.19 -17.89 -13.24
CA GLU A 180 5.28 -16.75 -13.08
C GLU A 180 5.67 -15.86 -11.88
N TYR A 181 6.14 -16.48 -10.79
CA TYR A 181 6.72 -15.78 -9.63
C TYR A 181 8.00 -15.01 -9.97
N GLY A 182 8.82 -15.48 -10.91
CA GLY A 182 10.01 -14.77 -11.37
C GLY A 182 9.69 -13.51 -12.18
N HIS A 183 8.56 -13.46 -12.86
CA HIS A 183 8.07 -12.24 -13.48
C HIS A 183 7.60 -11.19 -12.45
N ILE A 184 7.05 -11.61 -11.30
CA ILE A 184 6.82 -10.69 -10.17
C ILE A 184 8.14 -10.13 -9.65
N VAL A 185 9.19 -10.95 -9.49
CA VAL A 185 10.53 -10.49 -9.06
C VAL A 185 11.09 -9.45 -10.03
N LEU A 186 11.02 -9.70 -11.34
CA LEU A 186 11.50 -8.76 -12.38
C LEU A 186 10.74 -7.42 -12.35
N ALA A 187 9.40 -7.46 -12.26
CA ALA A 187 8.60 -6.25 -12.10
C ALA A 187 8.89 -5.51 -10.78
N THR A 188 9.25 -6.24 -9.72
CA THR A 188 9.63 -5.66 -8.42
C THR A 188 11.03 -5.03 -8.45
N LYS A 189 11.95 -5.52 -9.31
CA LYS A 189 13.23 -4.85 -9.57
C LYS A 189 13.02 -3.45 -10.18
N ALA A 190 12.18 -3.34 -11.22
CA ALA A 190 11.85 -2.04 -11.81
C ALA A 190 11.19 -1.09 -10.79
N TRP A 191 10.28 -1.60 -9.95
CA TRP A 191 9.73 -0.84 -8.84
C TRP A 191 10.83 -0.32 -7.88
N ARG A 192 11.78 -1.17 -7.47
CA ARG A 192 12.92 -0.78 -6.62
C ARG A 192 13.74 0.33 -7.26
N ASN A 193 14.04 0.24 -8.56
CA ASN A 193 14.85 1.22 -9.27
C ASN A 193 14.14 2.59 -9.40
N VAL A 194 12.81 2.60 -9.57
CA VAL A 194 11.99 3.83 -9.52
C VAL A 194 11.97 4.42 -8.10
N VAL A 195 11.85 3.60 -7.06
CA VAL A 195 11.93 4.02 -5.65
C VAL A 195 13.31 4.60 -5.32
N GLU A 196 14.39 4.00 -5.83
CA GLU A 196 15.76 4.48 -5.62
C GLU A 196 15.95 5.87 -6.25
N MET A 197 15.48 6.09 -7.48
CA MET A 197 15.46 7.43 -8.09
C MET A 197 14.65 8.43 -7.23
N MET A 198 13.44 8.07 -6.82
CA MET A 198 12.58 8.96 -6.01
C MET A 198 13.19 9.33 -4.66
N THR A 199 13.93 8.42 -4.02
CA THR A 199 14.54 8.61 -2.69
C THR A 199 15.94 9.25 -2.71
N THR A 200 16.60 9.30 -3.88
CA THR A 200 17.95 9.89 -4.03
C THR A 200 17.99 11.22 -4.79
N THR A 201 16.87 11.65 -5.37
CA THR A 201 16.81 12.79 -6.32
C THR A 201 16.03 13.99 -5.76
N SER A 202 16.66 15.18 -5.68
CA SER A 202 15.99 16.44 -5.34
C SER A 202 15.37 17.10 -6.59
N LEU A 203 14.84 18.33 -6.47
CA LEU A 203 14.48 19.12 -7.65
C LEU A 203 15.73 19.59 -8.42
N ASP A 204 16.86 19.79 -7.72
CA ASP A 204 18.12 20.29 -8.28
C ASP A 204 18.95 19.18 -8.94
N THR A 205 18.88 17.95 -8.41
CA THR A 205 19.58 16.78 -8.98
C THR A 205 18.72 15.96 -9.96
N PHE A 206 17.52 16.45 -10.30
CA PHE A 206 16.63 15.78 -11.25
C PHE A 206 17.25 15.65 -12.65
N SER A 207 17.12 14.46 -13.23
CA SER A 207 17.53 14.17 -14.61
C SER A 207 16.41 13.48 -15.38
N GLU A 208 16.05 14.07 -16.53
CA GLU A 208 15.14 13.48 -17.51
C GLU A 208 15.73 12.21 -18.14
N GLU A 209 17.06 12.12 -18.28
CA GLU A 209 17.76 10.93 -18.80
C GLU A 209 17.54 9.72 -17.86
N THR A 210 17.61 9.93 -16.55
CA THR A 210 17.29 8.89 -15.56
C THR A 210 15.84 8.45 -15.63
N CYS A 211 14.91 9.39 -15.88
CA CYS A 211 13.51 9.04 -16.07
C CYS A 211 13.27 8.22 -17.35
N LEU A 212 13.90 8.58 -18.48
CA LEU A 212 13.80 7.82 -19.73
C LEU A 212 14.39 6.41 -19.57
N ALA A 213 15.56 6.26 -18.93
CA ALA A 213 16.17 4.96 -18.68
C ALA A 213 15.30 4.03 -17.81
N LEU A 214 14.54 4.59 -16.85
CA LEU A 214 13.58 3.82 -16.04
C LEU A 214 12.32 3.43 -16.84
N GLU A 215 11.85 4.28 -17.75
CA GLU A 215 10.76 3.93 -18.67
C GLU A 215 11.18 2.81 -19.64
N ASP A 216 12.40 2.88 -20.17
CA ASP A 216 12.98 1.85 -21.04
C ASP A 216 13.20 0.52 -20.30
N GLU A 217 13.61 0.51 -19.02
CA GLU A 217 13.69 -0.73 -18.23
C GLU A 217 12.31 -1.35 -17.97
N ILE A 218 11.30 -0.53 -17.63
CA ILE A 218 9.92 -0.99 -17.44
C ILE A 218 9.38 -1.61 -18.73
N GLU A 219 9.60 -0.96 -19.88
CA GLU A 219 9.15 -1.45 -21.18
C GLU A 219 9.93 -2.69 -21.64
N ALA A 220 11.24 -2.75 -21.44
CA ALA A 220 12.04 -3.95 -21.69
C ALA A 220 11.55 -5.15 -20.88
N ILE A 221 11.12 -4.94 -19.63
CA ILE A 221 10.49 -6.00 -18.82
C ILE A 221 9.14 -6.42 -19.40
N ARG A 222 8.27 -5.48 -19.81
CA ARG A 222 6.99 -5.79 -20.50
C ARG A 222 7.21 -6.63 -21.77
N GLN A 223 8.21 -6.26 -22.58
CA GLN A 223 8.57 -6.99 -23.81
C GLN A 223 9.21 -8.35 -23.53
N SER A 224 9.83 -8.54 -22.36
CA SER A 224 10.38 -9.84 -21.92
C SER A 224 9.33 -10.81 -21.35
N LEU A 225 8.07 -10.39 -21.19
CA LEU A 225 7.00 -11.26 -20.70
C LEU A 225 6.62 -12.32 -21.74
N PRO A 226 6.37 -13.58 -21.34
CA PRO A 226 5.79 -14.60 -22.20
C PRO A 226 4.49 -14.12 -22.88
N VAL A 227 4.21 -14.63 -24.08
CA VAL A 227 3.11 -14.16 -24.94
C VAL A 227 1.71 -14.17 -24.29
N HIS A 228 1.52 -14.98 -23.25
CA HIS A 228 0.32 -15.01 -22.42
C HIS A 228 0.28 -13.89 -21.36
N PHE A 229 1.39 -13.58 -20.70
CA PHE A 229 1.51 -12.47 -19.73
C PHE A 229 1.61 -11.07 -20.37
N ALA A 230 1.95 -10.97 -21.66
CA ALA A 230 1.97 -9.70 -22.39
C ALA A 230 0.60 -8.98 -22.35
N ASP A 231 0.60 -7.67 -22.05
CA ASP A 231 -0.65 -6.92 -21.81
C ASP A 231 -1.45 -6.74 -23.11
N LYS A 232 -2.66 -7.32 -23.16
CA LYS A 232 -3.59 -7.24 -24.30
C LYS A 232 -5.03 -7.28 -23.79
N PRO A 233 -5.99 -6.63 -24.48
CA PRO A 233 -7.40 -6.65 -24.08
C PRO A 233 -7.94 -8.07 -23.84
N GLY A 234 -8.50 -8.31 -22.65
CA GLY A 234 -9.10 -9.58 -22.25
C GLY A 234 -8.15 -10.65 -21.69
N GLN A 235 -6.82 -10.49 -21.75
CA GLN A 235 -5.87 -11.50 -21.26
C GLN A 235 -6.05 -11.82 -19.78
N ILE A 236 -6.36 -10.81 -18.95
CA ILE A 236 -6.60 -11.03 -17.52
C ILE A 236 -7.78 -11.98 -17.27
N ASN A 237 -8.82 -11.99 -18.10
CA ASN A 237 -9.97 -12.88 -17.94
C ASN A 237 -9.60 -14.35 -18.24
N LEU A 238 -8.67 -14.57 -19.18
CA LEU A 238 -8.07 -15.89 -19.41
C LEU A 238 -7.20 -16.30 -18.22
N HIS A 239 -6.36 -15.41 -17.69
CA HIS A 239 -5.55 -15.70 -16.49
C HIS A 239 -6.41 -15.98 -15.24
N ILE A 240 -7.54 -15.28 -15.06
CA ILE A 240 -8.54 -15.58 -14.03
C ILE A 240 -9.10 -16.99 -14.22
N THR A 241 -9.52 -17.34 -15.44
CA THR A 241 -10.05 -18.67 -15.78
C THR A 241 -9.00 -19.78 -15.55
N MET A 242 -7.71 -19.46 -15.66
CA MET A 242 -6.57 -20.35 -15.39
C MET A 242 -6.02 -20.23 -13.97
N GLY A 243 -6.69 -19.52 -13.04
CA GLY A 243 -6.25 -19.36 -11.65
C GLY A 243 -5.02 -18.46 -11.41
N SER A 244 -4.40 -17.92 -12.46
CA SER A 244 -3.20 -17.07 -12.42
C SER A 244 -3.51 -15.56 -12.51
N GLY A 245 -4.78 -15.17 -12.42
CA GLY A 245 -5.25 -13.78 -12.51
C GLY A 245 -4.55 -12.81 -11.56
N TYR A 246 -4.38 -13.18 -10.29
CA TYR A 246 -3.65 -12.35 -9.31
C TYR A 246 -2.17 -12.17 -9.68
N THR A 247 -1.52 -13.18 -10.26
CA THR A 247 -0.13 -13.08 -10.72
C THR A 247 0.00 -12.12 -11.89
N TYR A 248 -0.87 -12.25 -12.90
CA TYR A 248 -0.94 -11.30 -14.03
C TYR A 248 -1.16 -9.86 -13.53
N ALA A 249 -2.16 -9.65 -12.67
CA ALA A 249 -2.49 -8.34 -12.16
C ALA A 249 -1.39 -7.75 -11.27
N MET A 250 -0.68 -8.56 -10.47
CA MET A 250 0.44 -8.10 -9.64
C MET A 250 1.62 -7.63 -10.49
N ILE A 251 1.99 -8.39 -11.54
CA ILE A 251 3.05 -8.02 -12.50
C ILE A 251 2.73 -6.66 -13.14
N HIS A 252 1.53 -6.51 -13.70
CA HIS A 252 1.13 -5.26 -14.36
C HIS A 252 0.88 -4.11 -13.38
N SER A 253 0.42 -4.38 -12.15
CA SER A 253 0.30 -3.35 -11.10
C SER A 253 1.66 -2.76 -10.72
N LEU A 254 2.70 -3.59 -10.58
CA LEU A 254 4.08 -3.14 -10.33
C LEU A 254 4.60 -2.24 -11.46
N LEU A 255 4.50 -2.72 -12.70
CA LEU A 255 5.00 -1.99 -13.88
C LEU A 255 4.21 -0.70 -14.14
N ASN A 256 2.89 -0.73 -14.01
CA ASN A 256 2.03 0.45 -14.15
C ASN A 256 2.25 1.47 -13.01
N CYS A 257 2.42 1.02 -11.76
CA CYS A 257 2.71 1.91 -10.64
C CYS A 257 4.08 2.61 -10.83
N GLY A 258 5.10 1.86 -11.26
CA GLY A 258 6.40 2.43 -11.67
C GLY A 258 6.25 3.49 -12.78
N SER A 259 5.50 3.18 -13.84
CA SER A 259 5.20 4.14 -14.92
C SER A 259 4.51 5.42 -14.42
N ILE A 260 3.57 5.30 -13.47
CA ILE A 260 2.91 6.46 -12.85
C ILE A 260 3.92 7.27 -12.04
N PHE A 261 4.73 6.63 -11.18
CA PHE A 261 5.70 7.32 -10.33
C PHE A 261 6.72 8.15 -11.15
N VAL A 262 7.29 7.58 -12.22
CA VAL A 262 8.25 8.28 -13.09
C VAL A 262 7.58 9.47 -13.79
N ASN A 263 6.44 9.27 -14.46
CA ASN A 263 5.77 10.35 -15.19
C ASN A 263 5.23 11.44 -14.25
N ARG A 264 4.77 11.06 -13.04
CA ARG A 264 4.37 11.98 -11.98
C ARG A 264 5.54 12.83 -11.51
N ARG A 265 6.75 12.25 -11.36
CA ARG A 265 7.95 13.03 -10.98
C ARG A 265 8.39 14.00 -12.07
N ARG A 266 8.33 13.61 -13.36
CA ARG A 266 8.57 14.51 -14.50
C ARG A 266 7.59 15.69 -14.49
N ILE A 267 6.30 15.43 -14.25
CA ILE A 267 5.28 16.49 -14.13
C ILE A 267 5.54 17.40 -12.91
N LEU A 268 5.91 16.84 -11.75
CA LEU A 268 6.26 17.61 -10.55
C LEU A 268 7.42 18.57 -10.79
N GLN A 269 8.46 18.14 -11.52
CA GLN A 269 9.57 19.01 -11.91
C GLN A 269 9.08 20.21 -12.74
N VAL A 270 8.17 19.99 -13.69
CA VAL A 270 7.64 21.05 -14.56
C VAL A 270 6.70 22.01 -13.82
N VAL A 271 5.84 21.53 -12.92
CA VAL A 271 4.93 22.42 -12.16
C VAL A 271 5.62 23.16 -11.01
N SER A 272 6.78 22.69 -10.57
CA SER A 272 7.58 23.32 -9.50
C SER A 272 8.56 24.39 -10.02
N ALA A 273 8.69 24.55 -11.34
CA ALA A 273 9.54 25.58 -11.94
C ALA A 273 8.88 26.97 -11.83
N GLU A 274 9.67 28.00 -11.50
CA GLU A 274 9.18 29.40 -11.38
C GLU A 274 8.53 29.93 -12.67
N SER A 275 8.93 29.40 -13.83
CA SER A 275 8.40 29.73 -15.16
C SER A 275 7.18 28.90 -15.58
N PHE A 276 6.59 28.11 -14.68
CA PHE A 276 5.44 27.27 -14.99
C PHE A 276 4.22 28.10 -15.46
N SER A 277 3.62 27.68 -16.57
CA SER A 277 2.29 28.11 -16.98
C SER A 277 1.48 26.93 -17.51
N LEU A 278 0.17 26.94 -17.24
CA LEU A 278 -0.73 25.87 -17.68
C LEU A 278 -0.88 25.81 -19.21
N GLU A 279 -0.71 26.94 -19.89
CA GLU A 279 -0.74 27.03 -21.36
C GLU A 279 0.52 26.39 -21.97
N THR A 280 1.71 26.79 -21.52
CA THR A 280 2.98 26.18 -21.99
C THR A 280 3.03 24.70 -21.66
N PHE A 281 2.50 24.27 -20.51
CA PHE A 281 2.39 22.85 -20.16
C PHE A 281 1.57 22.07 -21.20
N LYS A 282 0.39 22.58 -21.59
CA LYS A 282 -0.52 21.92 -22.53
C LYS A 282 -0.04 21.94 -23.98
N MET A 283 0.82 22.89 -24.34
CA MET A 283 1.46 22.94 -25.67
C MET A 283 2.67 22.01 -25.79
N SER A 284 3.20 21.48 -24.67
CA SER A 284 4.29 20.51 -24.68
C SER A 284 3.77 19.09 -24.95
N HIS A 285 4.09 18.53 -26.12
CA HIS A 285 3.78 17.14 -26.45
C HIS A 285 4.35 16.14 -25.44
N ALA A 286 5.55 16.39 -24.88
CA ALA A 286 6.15 15.51 -23.88
C ALA A 286 5.37 15.51 -22.56
N ASN A 287 4.86 16.67 -22.13
CA ASN A 287 4.06 16.79 -20.91
C ASN A 287 2.72 16.07 -21.07
N MET A 288 2.06 16.26 -22.22
CA MET A 288 0.79 15.58 -22.52
C MET A 288 0.99 14.07 -22.66
N GLN A 289 2.09 13.60 -23.27
CA GLN A 289 2.44 12.18 -23.32
C GLN A 289 2.65 11.58 -21.92
N ALA A 290 3.25 12.33 -20.99
CA ALA A 290 3.40 11.89 -19.59
C ALA A 290 2.04 11.78 -18.88
N VAL A 291 1.11 12.70 -19.14
CA VAL A 291 -0.27 12.64 -18.65
C VAL A 291 -1.01 11.43 -19.24
N ASP A 292 -0.94 11.21 -20.56
CA ASP A 292 -1.58 10.08 -21.23
C ASP A 292 -1.04 8.73 -20.72
N ARG A 293 0.28 8.62 -20.47
CA ARG A 293 0.91 7.46 -19.83
C ARG A 293 0.36 7.19 -18.43
N ILE A 294 0.16 8.23 -17.60
CA ILE A 294 -0.45 8.09 -16.27
C ILE A 294 -1.90 7.61 -16.38
N PHE A 295 -2.71 8.18 -17.29
CA PHE A 295 -4.09 7.75 -17.49
C PHE A 295 -4.18 6.30 -17.98
N ALA A 296 -3.34 5.90 -18.95
CA ALA A 296 -3.30 4.53 -19.47
C ALA A 296 -2.89 3.51 -18.39
N ALA A 297 -1.84 3.80 -17.62
CA ALA A 297 -1.37 2.94 -16.53
C ALA A 297 -2.42 2.85 -15.40
N SER A 298 -3.06 3.97 -15.05
CA SER A 298 -4.15 4.03 -14.05
C SER A 298 -5.36 3.20 -14.48
N HIS A 299 -5.76 3.31 -15.75
CA HIS A 299 -6.86 2.55 -16.31
C HIS A 299 -6.55 1.04 -16.37
N SER A 300 -5.33 0.65 -16.74
CA SER A 300 -4.89 -0.76 -16.74
C SER A 300 -4.90 -1.36 -15.32
N ILE A 301 -4.47 -0.61 -14.29
CA ILE A 301 -4.59 -1.02 -12.87
C ILE A 301 -6.07 -1.23 -12.48
N ILE A 302 -6.92 -0.22 -12.69
CA ILE A 302 -8.31 -0.27 -12.22
C ILE A 302 -9.13 -1.33 -12.97
N LEU A 303 -8.95 -1.49 -14.29
CA LEU A 303 -9.53 -2.61 -15.03
C LEU A 303 -9.02 -3.97 -14.53
N SER A 304 -7.76 -4.07 -14.10
CA SER A 304 -7.22 -5.33 -13.58
C SER A 304 -7.86 -5.76 -12.27
N LEU A 305 -8.02 -4.83 -11.32
CA LEU A 305 -8.71 -5.11 -10.05
C LEU A 305 -10.21 -5.36 -10.26
N LEU A 306 -10.87 -4.57 -11.12
CA LEU A 306 -12.28 -4.80 -11.49
C LEU A 306 -12.48 -6.17 -12.13
N SER A 307 -11.61 -6.60 -13.04
CA SER A 307 -11.73 -7.91 -13.69
C SER A 307 -11.59 -9.05 -12.69
N LEU A 308 -10.65 -8.95 -11.74
CA LEU A 308 -10.48 -9.92 -10.66
C LEU A 308 -11.70 -10.02 -9.75
N GLU A 309 -12.32 -8.89 -9.42
CA GLU A 309 -13.57 -8.86 -8.66
C GLU A 309 -14.74 -9.52 -9.43
N HIS A 310 -14.93 -9.16 -10.70
CA HIS A 310 -16.00 -9.73 -11.53
C HIS A 310 -15.81 -11.22 -11.83
N GLY A 311 -14.57 -11.70 -11.80
CA GLY A 311 -14.19 -13.09 -12.02
C GLY A 311 -14.09 -13.95 -10.76
N ALA A 312 -14.36 -13.40 -9.57
CA ALA A 312 -14.31 -14.14 -8.32
C ALA A 312 -15.66 -14.81 -7.98
N ASP A 313 -15.59 -15.94 -7.26
CA ASP A 313 -16.80 -16.61 -6.77
C ASP A 313 -17.54 -15.73 -5.77
N LYS A 314 -18.87 -15.71 -5.83
CA LYS A 314 -19.73 -14.85 -4.98
C LYS A 314 -19.61 -15.12 -3.48
N ASP A 315 -19.18 -16.33 -3.12
CA ASP A 315 -18.93 -16.77 -1.74
C ASP A 315 -17.45 -16.63 -1.33
N SER A 316 -16.57 -16.17 -2.24
CA SER A 316 -15.15 -15.91 -1.95
C SER A 316 -14.96 -14.54 -1.29
N ILE A 317 -13.97 -14.45 -0.40
CA ILE A 317 -13.66 -13.19 0.29
C ILE A 317 -12.53 -12.50 -0.46
N LEU A 318 -12.88 -11.47 -1.23
CA LEU A 318 -11.95 -10.64 -1.97
C LEU A 318 -11.03 -9.86 -1.02
N CYS A 319 -9.77 -10.28 -0.97
CA CYS A 319 -8.70 -9.58 -0.26
C CYS A 319 -7.56 -9.29 -1.24
N PHE A 320 -7.50 -8.07 -1.76
CA PHE A 320 -6.41 -7.69 -2.66
C PHE A 320 -5.07 -7.56 -1.90
N PRO A 321 -3.95 -7.98 -2.52
CA PRO A 321 -2.61 -7.70 -2.01
C PRO A 321 -2.40 -6.19 -1.78
N ILE A 322 -1.67 -5.87 -0.70
CA ILE A 322 -1.40 -4.48 -0.27
C ILE A 322 -0.82 -3.62 -1.41
N PHE A 323 0.09 -4.17 -2.22
CA PHE A 323 0.66 -3.45 -3.36
C PHE A 323 -0.38 -3.12 -4.44
N MET A 324 -1.31 -4.04 -4.75
CA MET A 324 -2.34 -3.80 -5.75
C MET A 324 -3.28 -2.68 -5.30
N LEU A 325 -3.67 -2.68 -4.02
CA LEU A 325 -4.41 -1.57 -3.41
C LEU A 325 -3.60 -0.26 -3.46
N PHE A 326 -2.32 -0.29 -3.11
CA PHE A 326 -1.47 0.91 -3.21
C PHE A 326 -1.41 1.45 -4.65
N SER A 327 -1.24 0.59 -5.65
CA SER A 327 -1.22 1.00 -7.06
C SER A 327 -2.54 1.66 -7.50
N ALA A 328 -3.68 1.19 -6.99
CA ALA A 328 -4.99 1.81 -7.22
C ALA A 328 -5.15 3.15 -6.48
N PHE A 329 -4.56 3.31 -5.29
CA PHE A 329 -4.45 4.60 -4.60
C PHE A 329 -3.57 5.60 -5.36
N THR A 330 -2.39 5.18 -5.83
CA THR A 330 -1.49 6.02 -6.66
C THR A 330 -2.18 6.45 -7.95
N ALA A 331 -2.87 5.53 -8.63
CA ALA A 331 -3.68 5.83 -9.81
C ALA A 331 -4.75 6.88 -9.53
N GLY A 332 -5.61 6.64 -8.54
CA GLY A 332 -6.70 7.54 -8.16
C GLY A 332 -6.22 8.93 -7.73
N SER A 333 -5.27 8.99 -6.79
CA SER A 333 -4.73 10.27 -6.28
C SER A 333 -4.03 11.08 -7.37
N THR A 334 -3.20 10.44 -8.21
CA THR A 334 -2.49 11.14 -9.29
C THR A 334 -3.47 11.63 -10.37
N VAL A 335 -4.46 10.83 -10.75
CA VAL A 335 -5.48 11.24 -11.74
C VAL A 335 -6.39 12.35 -11.19
N ALA A 336 -6.77 12.29 -9.90
CA ALA A 336 -7.50 13.39 -9.25
C ALA A 336 -6.68 14.69 -9.26
N TYR A 337 -5.40 14.63 -8.90
CA TYR A 337 -4.50 15.77 -8.95
C TYR A 337 -4.38 16.38 -10.35
N LEU A 338 -4.14 15.57 -11.39
CA LEU A 338 -4.05 16.04 -12.77
C LEU A 338 -5.35 16.73 -13.23
N ALA A 339 -6.52 16.24 -12.80
CA ALA A 339 -7.80 16.86 -13.10
C ALA A 339 -8.03 18.17 -12.32
N LEU A 340 -7.71 18.19 -11.01
CA LEU A 340 -7.88 19.35 -10.12
C LEU A 340 -6.94 20.51 -10.45
N LYS A 341 -5.66 20.24 -10.74
CA LYS A 341 -4.67 21.21 -11.23
C LYS A 341 -4.97 21.66 -12.67
N GLY A 342 -5.93 21.02 -13.34
CA GLY A 342 -6.34 21.32 -14.70
C GLY A 342 -5.34 20.87 -15.77
N LEU A 343 -4.37 20.02 -15.42
CA LEU A 343 -3.34 19.46 -16.32
C LEU A 343 -3.92 18.41 -17.28
N ALA A 344 -4.96 17.69 -16.86
CA ALA A 344 -5.63 16.67 -17.65
C ALA A 344 -6.33 17.25 -18.92
N PRO A 345 -6.43 16.47 -20.01
CA PRO A 345 -7.26 16.82 -21.17
C PRO A 345 -8.73 17.04 -20.78
N ALA A 346 -9.41 17.99 -21.43
CA ALA A 346 -10.80 18.33 -21.11
C ALA A 346 -11.76 17.13 -21.29
N ASN A 347 -11.55 16.34 -22.35
CA ASN A 347 -12.28 15.11 -22.65
C ASN A 347 -11.98 13.96 -21.66
N ALA A 348 -10.90 14.03 -20.87
CA ALA A 348 -10.56 13.00 -19.88
C ALA A 348 -11.39 13.12 -18.58
N THR A 349 -12.17 14.20 -18.38
CA THR A 349 -12.91 14.47 -17.13
C THR A 349 -13.79 13.31 -16.65
N GLY A 350 -14.52 12.63 -17.55
CA GLY A 350 -15.34 11.46 -17.21
C GLY A 350 -14.52 10.20 -16.89
N SER A 351 -13.37 10.01 -17.54
CA SER A 351 -12.43 8.93 -17.23
C SER A 351 -11.77 9.16 -15.87
N ALA A 352 -11.34 10.39 -15.59
CA ALA A 352 -10.77 10.78 -14.30
C ALA A 352 -11.75 10.51 -13.14
N SER A 353 -12.99 10.95 -13.29
CA SER A 353 -14.05 10.74 -12.29
C SER A 353 -14.33 9.24 -12.05
N THR A 354 -14.29 8.43 -13.10
CA THR A 354 -14.44 6.97 -13.02
C THR A 354 -13.27 6.32 -12.27
N ILE A 355 -12.02 6.61 -12.69
CA ILE A 355 -10.81 6.08 -12.05
C ILE A 355 -10.79 6.45 -10.56
N VAL A 356 -11.05 7.71 -10.21
CA VAL A 356 -11.03 8.20 -8.82
C VAL A 356 -12.09 7.53 -7.95
N ARG A 357 -13.32 7.38 -8.46
CA ARG A 357 -14.43 6.69 -7.77
C ARG A 357 -14.07 5.23 -7.51
N ASP A 358 -13.58 4.52 -8.51
CA ASP A 358 -13.34 3.07 -8.43
C ASP A 358 -12.09 2.78 -7.58
N SER A 359 -11.04 3.61 -7.68
CA SER A 359 -9.93 3.64 -6.72
C SER A 359 -10.40 3.84 -5.27
N LEU A 360 -11.28 4.82 -5.03
CA LEU A 360 -11.79 5.11 -3.68
C LEU A 360 -12.61 3.94 -3.11
N ARG A 361 -13.39 3.26 -3.97
CA ARG A 361 -14.10 2.04 -3.59
C ARG A 361 -13.12 0.94 -3.17
N PHE A 362 -12.08 0.65 -3.97
CA PHE A 362 -11.06 -0.33 -3.56
C PHE A 362 -10.35 0.07 -2.27
N MET A 363 -10.21 1.37 -1.96
CA MET A 363 -9.63 1.82 -0.69
C MET A 363 -10.60 1.66 0.49
N HIS A 364 -11.90 1.77 0.27
CA HIS A 364 -12.92 1.45 1.28
C HIS A 364 -12.90 -0.04 1.61
N ASP A 365 -13.08 -0.89 0.59
CA ASP A 365 -13.21 -2.33 0.75
C ASP A 365 -11.87 -2.95 1.23
N GLY A 366 -10.74 -2.40 0.77
CA GLY A 366 -9.40 -2.76 1.23
C GLY A 366 -9.08 -2.35 2.67
N ALA A 367 -9.72 -1.32 3.23
CA ALA A 367 -9.49 -0.85 4.59
C ALA A 367 -10.08 -1.76 5.68
N GLU A 368 -11.12 -2.55 5.35
CA GLU A 368 -11.62 -3.61 6.25
C GLU A 368 -10.58 -4.71 6.46
N SER A 369 -9.86 -5.06 5.39
CA SER A 369 -8.78 -6.04 5.44
C SER A 369 -7.50 -5.44 6.04
N TRP A 370 -7.10 -4.25 5.61
CA TRP A 370 -5.78 -3.70 5.92
C TRP A 370 -5.90 -2.31 6.56
N PRO A 371 -5.73 -2.19 7.90
CA PRO A 371 -5.66 -0.89 8.59
C PRO A 371 -4.67 0.11 7.97
N LEU A 372 -3.67 -0.39 7.24
CA LEU A 372 -2.75 0.35 6.38
C LEU A 372 -3.42 1.23 5.32
N VAL A 373 -4.57 0.84 4.80
CA VAL A 373 -5.28 1.53 3.70
C VAL A 373 -6.13 2.70 4.21
N ILE A 374 -6.48 2.74 5.50
CA ILE A 374 -7.34 3.79 6.10
C ILE A 374 -6.85 5.23 5.83
N PRO A 375 -5.54 5.57 5.90
CA PRO A 375 -5.06 6.90 5.53
C PRO A 375 -5.21 7.19 4.03
N TRP A 376 -4.96 6.20 3.18
CA TRP A 376 -5.06 6.31 1.71
C TRP A 376 -6.51 6.57 1.29
N GLN A 377 -7.45 5.83 1.88
CA GLN A 377 -8.89 6.02 1.73
C GLN A 377 -9.32 7.46 2.09
N ARG A 378 -8.88 7.96 3.26
CA ARG A 378 -9.23 9.31 3.73
C ARG A 378 -8.66 10.40 2.82
N HIS A 379 -7.40 10.25 2.40
CA HIS A 379 -6.76 11.18 1.46
C HIS A 379 -7.53 11.23 0.13
N LEU A 380 -7.78 10.06 -0.47
CA LEU A 380 -8.47 9.97 -1.75
C LEU A 380 -9.94 10.43 -1.68
N ALA A 381 -10.61 10.27 -0.54
CA ALA A 381 -11.97 10.78 -0.32
C ALA A 381 -12.03 12.33 -0.40
N VAL A 382 -11.03 13.04 0.13
CA VAL A 382 -10.94 14.51 0.03
C VAL A 382 -10.74 14.93 -1.43
N MET A 383 -9.85 14.25 -2.17
CA MET A 383 -9.63 14.52 -3.59
C MET A 383 -10.87 14.21 -4.44
N ALA A 384 -11.60 13.13 -4.13
CA ALA A 384 -12.83 12.75 -4.81
C ALA A 384 -13.96 13.76 -4.58
N LYS A 385 -14.12 14.29 -3.36
CA LYS A 385 -15.05 15.40 -3.08
C LYS A 385 -14.71 16.61 -3.96
N ALA A 386 -13.47 17.10 -3.87
CA ALA A 386 -13.04 18.29 -4.61
C ALA A 386 -13.19 18.14 -6.14
N LEU A 387 -12.98 16.94 -6.68
CA LEU A 387 -13.18 16.65 -8.11
C LEU A 387 -14.67 16.66 -8.49
N GLY A 388 -15.55 16.13 -7.62
CA GLY A 388 -17.00 16.23 -7.79
C GLY A 388 -17.49 17.67 -7.78
N ASP A 389 -17.05 18.47 -6.81
CA ASP A 389 -17.39 19.89 -6.70
C ASP A 389 -16.90 20.70 -7.92
N LEU A 390 -15.69 20.41 -8.44
CA LEU A 390 -15.16 21.00 -9.67
C LEU A 390 -16.01 20.67 -10.91
N ASN A 391 -16.51 19.44 -11.02
CA ASN A 391 -17.37 19.04 -12.14
C ASN A 391 -18.75 19.70 -12.05
N ASN A 392 -19.38 19.68 -10.87
CA ASN A 392 -20.66 20.34 -10.61
C ASN A 392 -20.62 21.84 -10.97
N ALA A 393 -19.50 22.51 -10.70
CA ALA A 393 -19.28 23.91 -11.04
C ALA A 393 -19.16 24.16 -12.56
N ARG A 394 -18.69 23.19 -13.36
CA ARG A 394 -18.64 23.28 -14.83
C ARG A 394 -20.03 23.11 -15.43
N ASP A 395 -20.71 22.03 -15.06
CA ASP A 395 -22.04 21.69 -15.58
C ASP A 395 -23.06 22.81 -15.26
N GLY A 396 -22.99 23.37 -14.05
CA GLY A 396 -23.79 24.52 -13.63
C GLY A 396 -23.52 25.80 -14.42
N HIS A 397 -22.34 25.97 -15.02
CA HIS A 397 -22.02 27.10 -15.88
C HIS A 397 -22.62 26.97 -17.29
N GLU A 398 -22.68 25.76 -17.86
CA GLU A 398 -23.28 25.51 -19.17
C GLU A 398 -24.81 25.71 -19.16
N ASP A 399 -25.49 25.25 -18.11
CA ASP A 399 -26.94 25.39 -17.96
C ASP A 399 -27.40 26.86 -17.79
N HIS A 400 -26.60 27.70 -17.13
CA HIS A 400 -26.85 29.15 -17.09
C HIS A 400 -26.62 29.83 -18.45
N GLY A 401 -25.65 29.35 -19.25
CA GLY A 401 -25.43 29.83 -20.62
C GLY A 401 -26.64 29.60 -21.52
N ASN A 402 -27.21 28.39 -21.51
CA ASN A 402 -28.39 28.06 -22.31
C ASN A 402 -29.65 28.84 -21.89
N LYS A 403 -29.87 29.03 -20.58
CA LYS A 403 -31.02 29.81 -20.06
C LYS A 403 -30.99 31.27 -20.50
N MET A 404 -29.80 31.84 -20.70
CA MET A 404 -29.67 33.23 -21.19
C MET A 404 -29.98 33.38 -22.69
N ILE A 405 -29.89 32.30 -23.48
CA ILE A 405 -30.20 32.30 -24.92
C ILE A 405 -31.71 32.15 -25.17
N GLN A 406 -32.44 31.39 -24.36
CA GLN A 406 -33.89 31.20 -24.54
C GLN A 406 -34.76 32.43 -24.21
N GLN A 407 -34.23 33.45 -23.51
CA GLN A 407 -35.02 34.64 -23.11
C GLN A 407 -35.20 35.73 -24.18
N ARG A 408 -35.01 35.43 -25.48
CA ARG A 408 -35.30 36.40 -26.57
C ARG A 408 -36.02 35.80 -27.79
N SER A 409 -37.32 35.56 -27.67
CA SER A 409 -38.29 35.61 -28.80
C SER A 409 -39.73 35.75 -28.28
N PRO A 410 -40.52 36.75 -28.74
CA PRO A 410 -41.89 36.94 -28.29
C PRO A 410 -42.95 36.30 -29.22
N SER A 411 -43.88 35.54 -28.60
CA SER A 411 -45.29 35.38 -28.99
C SER A 411 -45.67 35.23 -30.48
N ILE A 412 -46.11 34.02 -30.85
CA ILE A 412 -47.33 33.83 -31.66
C ILE A 412 -48.25 32.87 -30.89
N LYS A 413 -49.56 33.18 -30.85
CA LYS A 413 -50.62 32.28 -30.38
C LYS A 413 -51.16 31.48 -31.57
N ASP A 414 -51.69 30.29 -31.31
CA ASP A 414 -52.91 29.86 -32.01
C ASP A 414 -53.79 28.98 -31.09
N ASP A 415 -55.10 28.98 -31.33
CA ASP A 415 -56.11 28.24 -30.56
C ASP A 415 -56.63 27.02 -31.36
N GLY A 416 -56.96 25.91 -30.68
CA GLY A 416 -57.55 24.75 -31.36
C GLY A 416 -57.69 23.52 -30.47
N GLY A 417 -58.86 23.34 -29.84
CA GLY A 417 -59.18 22.18 -29.00
C GLY A 417 -60.18 21.22 -29.64
N SER A 418 -60.19 19.96 -29.17
CA SER A 418 -61.33 19.02 -29.20
C SER A 418 -61.03 17.77 -28.37
N GLN A 419 -61.94 17.37 -27.49
CA GLN A 419 -62.08 15.97 -27.05
C GLN A 419 -62.88 15.18 -28.11
N PRO A 420 -62.92 13.84 -28.02
CA PRO A 420 -64.08 13.25 -27.35
C PRO A 420 -63.72 12.13 -26.34
N ASP A 421 -64.61 11.92 -25.38
CA ASP A 421 -64.55 10.79 -24.45
C ASP A 421 -65.02 9.48 -25.10
N MET A 422 -64.57 8.34 -24.56
CA MET A 422 -65.43 7.17 -24.39
C MET A 422 -65.12 6.46 -23.07
N ASN A 423 -66.18 6.02 -22.40
CA ASN A 423 -66.21 5.44 -21.06
C ASN A 423 -65.77 3.96 -21.07
N MET A 424 -65.39 3.37 -19.93
CA MET A 424 -66.26 2.43 -19.19
C MET A 424 -65.62 1.86 -17.90
N GLU A 425 -66.18 2.31 -16.76
CA GLU A 425 -66.42 1.58 -15.50
C GLU A 425 -65.26 1.00 -14.66
N ALA A 426 -65.53 0.95 -13.34
CA ALA A 426 -64.66 0.43 -12.29
C ALA A 426 -65.47 -0.44 -11.32
N VAL A 427 -64.79 -1.27 -10.53
CA VAL A 427 -65.34 -1.82 -9.27
C VAL A 427 -64.26 -1.73 -8.19
N GLU A 428 -64.64 -1.19 -7.05
CA GLU A 428 -63.85 -0.97 -5.84
C GLU A 428 -64.40 -1.88 -4.71
N TYR A 429 -63.63 -2.17 -3.65
CA TYR A 429 -64.08 -2.20 -2.23
C TYR A 429 -63.04 -2.81 -1.27
N ASP A 430 -62.18 -1.93 -0.73
CA ASP A 430 -62.05 -1.58 0.70
C ASP A 430 -61.71 -2.64 1.80
N VAL A 431 -61.43 -2.12 3.01
CA VAL A 431 -60.66 -2.72 4.12
C VAL A 431 -61.46 -2.73 5.44
N PRO A 432 -61.12 -3.62 6.40
CA PRO A 432 -61.30 -3.31 7.83
C PRO A 432 -60.01 -3.45 8.69
N GLN A 433 -60.05 -2.89 9.90
CA GLN A 433 -58.87 -2.56 10.72
C GLN A 433 -58.49 -3.60 11.81
N GLN A 434 -57.26 -3.44 12.30
CA GLN A 434 -56.66 -3.74 13.63
C GLN A 434 -57.47 -4.50 14.71
N ILE A 435 -56.78 -5.37 15.47
CA ILE A 435 -56.90 -5.57 16.94
C ILE A 435 -55.69 -6.40 17.45
N GLU A 436 -55.14 -6.10 18.64
CA GLU A 436 -54.20 -6.96 19.39
C GLU A 436 -54.96 -7.85 20.40
N PRO A 437 -54.43 -9.02 20.83
CA PRO A 437 -53.77 -9.01 22.16
C PRO A 437 -52.67 -10.08 22.42
N GLN A 438 -51.71 -9.71 23.29
CA GLN A 438 -51.07 -10.48 24.38
C GLN A 438 -50.54 -11.93 24.16
N GLY A 439 -49.32 -12.22 24.65
CA GLY A 439 -48.73 -13.57 24.71
C GLY A 439 -48.70 -14.18 26.13
N PRO A 440 -47.94 -15.28 26.37
CA PRO A 440 -47.55 -15.70 27.72
C PRO A 440 -46.03 -15.93 27.92
N VAL A 441 -45.63 -16.28 29.15
CA VAL A 441 -44.25 -16.25 29.70
C VAL A 441 -43.77 -17.62 30.20
N SER A 442 -42.48 -17.94 30.07
CA SER A 442 -41.64 -18.82 30.94
C SER A 442 -40.16 -18.67 30.51
N GLN A 443 -39.11 -18.41 31.30
CA GLN A 443 -38.63 -18.80 32.66
C GLN A 443 -37.74 -20.07 32.75
N GLY A 444 -36.63 -19.96 33.52
CA GLY A 444 -35.54 -20.95 33.69
C GLY A 444 -34.20 -20.43 33.14
N GLU A 445 -33.25 -19.83 33.89
CA GLU A 445 -32.43 -20.33 35.04
C GLU A 445 -31.45 -21.47 34.66
N ARG A 446 -30.19 -21.61 35.11
CA ARG A 446 -29.16 -20.87 35.92
C ARG A 446 -27.83 -21.67 35.74
N VAL A 447 -26.57 -21.23 35.97
CA VAL A 447 -25.82 -19.96 36.13
C VAL A 447 -24.30 -20.31 36.00
N GLY A 448 -23.36 -19.39 35.67
CA GLY A 448 -21.94 -19.78 35.43
C GLY A 448 -20.87 -18.69 35.34
N SER A 449 -20.66 -17.94 36.43
CA SER A 449 -19.62 -16.91 36.71
C SER A 449 -18.34 -16.81 35.82
N GLU A 450 -18.07 -15.61 35.31
CA GLU A 450 -16.76 -15.15 34.79
C GLU A 450 -15.90 -14.46 35.89
N PRO A 451 -14.55 -14.43 35.74
CA PRO A 451 -13.68 -13.42 36.35
C PRO A 451 -13.34 -12.27 35.37
N ALA A 452 -13.33 -11.03 35.87
CA ALA A 452 -13.33 -9.79 35.10
C ALA A 452 -12.22 -9.60 34.03
N ALA A 453 -12.60 -9.07 32.87
CA ALA A 453 -11.68 -8.61 31.83
C ALA A 453 -11.07 -7.23 32.16
N ILE A 454 -9.74 -7.14 32.15
CA ILE A 454 -9.02 -5.87 32.38
C ILE A 454 -8.93 -5.07 31.06
N GLN A 455 -9.66 -3.96 30.96
CA GLN A 455 -9.48 -3.00 29.87
C GLN A 455 -8.06 -2.40 29.92
N ARG A 456 -7.26 -2.64 28.88
CA ARG A 456 -5.97 -1.95 28.68
C ARG A 456 -6.19 -0.71 27.82
N ARG A 457 -5.92 0.48 28.37
CA ARG A 457 -5.80 1.73 27.60
C ARG A 457 -4.48 1.71 26.80
N PRO A 458 -4.42 2.29 25.58
CA PRO A 458 -3.15 2.52 24.90
C PRO A 458 -2.35 3.60 25.65
N GLY A 459 -1.27 3.18 26.30
CA GLY A 459 -0.35 4.09 27.00
C GLY A 459 0.85 4.46 26.13
N ILE A 460 1.09 5.75 25.95
CA ILE A 460 2.36 6.26 25.42
C ILE A 460 3.44 6.02 26.48
N ALA A 461 4.59 5.48 26.07
CA ALA A 461 5.73 5.21 26.96
C ALA A 461 7.06 5.56 26.27
N THR A 462 7.49 6.81 26.43
CA THR A 462 8.89 7.20 26.23
C THR A 462 9.75 6.69 27.38
N ILE A 463 10.88 6.07 27.10
CA ILE A 463 11.81 5.56 28.14
C ILE A 463 13.12 6.35 28.07
N ASN A 464 13.37 7.20 29.07
CA ASN A 464 14.69 7.70 29.42
C ASN A 464 15.06 7.08 30.78
N GLY A 465 16.09 6.22 30.81
CA GLY A 465 16.51 5.50 32.01
C GLY A 465 17.51 6.28 32.87
N GLY A 466 17.03 6.94 33.92
CA GLY A 466 17.88 7.52 34.98
C GLY A 466 18.21 6.48 36.07
N SER A 467 19.49 6.23 36.32
CA SER A 467 19.95 5.20 37.28
C SER A 467 19.98 5.71 38.74
N VAL A 468 19.67 4.85 39.72
CA VAL A 468 19.92 5.11 41.15
C VAL A 468 20.44 3.85 41.86
N ASN A 469 21.66 3.95 42.38
CA ASN A 469 22.31 3.25 43.51
C ASN A 469 22.17 1.72 43.66
N GLY A 470 23.30 1.02 43.42
CA GLY A 470 23.66 -0.23 44.10
C GLY A 470 24.82 -0.01 45.09
N SER A 471 24.96 -0.88 46.09
CA SER A 471 25.96 -0.73 47.17
C SER A 471 27.35 -1.29 46.85
N THR A 472 28.37 -0.70 47.49
CA THR A 472 29.81 -1.04 47.51
C THR A 472 30.13 -2.37 48.23
N PRO A 473 31.40 -2.91 48.28
CA PRO A 473 32.68 -2.32 47.84
C PRO A 473 33.68 -3.21 47.06
N ALA A 474 34.65 -2.57 46.39
CA ALA A 474 36.02 -3.07 46.17
C ALA A 474 36.97 -1.86 46.01
N ALA A 475 38.29 -2.02 46.24
CA ALA A 475 39.25 -0.90 46.31
C ALA A 475 40.46 -1.07 45.37
N GLY A 476 41.01 0.06 44.86
CA GLY A 476 42.26 0.09 44.08
C GLY A 476 42.52 1.41 43.35
N THR A 477 43.64 2.08 43.67
CA THR A 477 44.14 3.37 43.11
C THR A 477 45.64 3.50 43.44
N PRO A 478 46.43 4.47 42.91
CA PRO A 478 46.36 5.30 41.67
C PRO A 478 47.73 5.16 40.91
N PRO A 479 48.54 6.20 40.53
CA PRO A 479 48.37 7.54 39.90
C PRO A 479 49.28 7.66 38.61
N PRO A 480 49.92 8.79 38.20
CA PRO A 480 49.60 10.24 38.19
C PRO A 480 49.68 10.93 36.79
N GLY A 481 49.17 12.17 36.66
CA GLY A 481 49.42 13.10 35.53
C GLY A 481 48.94 14.55 35.85
N PRO A 482 49.63 15.63 35.41
CA PRO A 482 49.48 16.97 36.03
C PRO A 482 48.46 17.95 35.40
N THR A 483 48.32 19.12 36.04
CA THR A 483 47.21 20.10 35.97
C THR A 483 47.58 21.44 35.29
N ILE A 484 46.58 22.31 35.02
CA ILE A 484 46.52 23.74 35.48
C ILE A 484 45.16 24.44 35.15
N LYS A 485 44.88 25.51 35.91
CA LYS A 485 43.65 26.30 36.16
C LYS A 485 43.07 27.14 34.99
N THR A 486 41.78 27.53 35.12
CA THR A 486 41.25 28.90 35.48
C THR A 486 39.70 28.81 35.57
N ASP A 487 39.03 29.05 36.71
CA ASP A 487 38.70 30.32 37.41
C ASP A 487 37.42 31.03 36.89
N SER A 488 36.53 31.43 37.82
CA SER A 488 35.19 32.04 37.61
C SER A 488 34.93 33.17 38.63
N PRO A 489 33.96 34.08 38.41
CA PRO A 489 33.45 34.97 39.47
C PRO A 489 31.91 35.04 39.62
N ASP A 490 31.42 34.46 40.73
CA ASP A 490 30.47 35.00 41.73
C ASP A 490 29.06 35.60 41.44
N VAL A 491 28.28 35.69 42.52
CA VAL A 491 26.83 35.95 42.59
C VAL A 491 26.48 36.92 43.75
N ALA A 492 25.62 37.91 43.50
CA ALA A 492 24.93 38.74 44.51
C ALA A 492 23.77 39.53 43.83
N ASN A 493 22.63 39.88 44.45
CA ASN A 493 22.12 39.60 45.80
C ASN A 493 20.58 39.80 45.89
N ALA A 494 20.00 39.44 47.05
CA ALA A 494 18.72 39.92 47.62
C ALA A 494 17.35 39.43 47.08
N ALA A 495 16.40 39.40 48.02
CA ALA A 495 14.94 39.19 47.95
C ALA A 495 14.32 39.98 49.14
N PRO A 496 13.01 39.91 49.50
CA PRO A 496 11.81 39.38 48.81
C PRO A 496 10.64 40.40 48.75
N VAL A 497 9.59 40.15 47.94
CA VAL A 497 8.28 40.88 48.01
C VAL A 497 7.11 39.92 47.77
N SER A 498 5.95 40.24 48.36
CA SER A 498 4.79 39.36 48.57
C SER A 498 3.83 39.17 47.38
N SER A 499 3.26 37.97 47.33
CA SER A 499 1.93 37.58 46.82
C SER A 499 1.03 38.62 46.10
N ALA A 500 0.74 38.35 44.82
CA ALA A 500 -0.56 38.62 44.21
C ALA A 500 -0.94 37.41 43.32
N GLY A 501 -2.14 36.85 43.51
CA GLY A 501 -2.55 35.61 42.84
C GLY A 501 -3.19 35.87 41.47
N GLY A 502 -2.54 35.43 40.40
CA GLY A 502 -3.09 35.39 39.04
C GLY A 502 -2.74 34.07 38.36
N ALA A 503 -3.69 33.15 38.28
CA ALA A 503 -3.46 31.83 37.69
C ALA A 503 -3.50 31.91 36.15
N TYR A 504 -2.34 32.04 35.51
CA TYR A 504 -2.23 31.94 34.06
C TYR A 504 -2.28 30.46 33.64
N VAL A 505 -3.50 29.94 33.46
CA VAL A 505 -3.73 28.65 32.81
C VAL A 505 -3.23 28.77 31.37
N PRO A 506 -2.36 27.86 30.89
CA PRO A 506 -2.00 27.84 29.48
C PRO A 506 -3.27 27.64 28.65
N SER A 507 -3.59 28.61 27.79
CA SER A 507 -4.74 28.50 26.90
C SER A 507 -4.56 27.26 26.02
N GLN A 508 -5.47 26.30 26.16
CA GLN A 508 -5.62 25.24 25.17
C GLN A 508 -5.75 25.89 23.78
N PRO A 509 -5.20 25.29 22.71
CA PRO A 509 -5.52 25.75 21.36
C PRO A 509 -7.04 25.71 21.22
N SER A 510 -7.64 26.88 21.01
CA SER A 510 -9.07 26.99 20.79
C SER A 510 -9.45 26.11 19.60
N ASN A 511 -10.50 25.30 19.74
CA ASN A 511 -11.14 24.66 18.60
C ASN A 511 -11.64 25.77 17.67
N MET A 512 -10.85 26.10 16.64
CA MET A 512 -11.38 26.72 15.43
C MET A 512 -12.27 25.67 14.77
N ASP A 513 -13.44 26.07 14.29
CA ASP A 513 -14.27 25.21 13.47
C ASP A 513 -13.47 24.75 12.25
N SER A 514 -13.08 23.47 12.23
CA SER A 514 -12.28 22.85 11.17
C SER A 514 -13.14 22.54 9.95
N ASN A 515 -13.81 23.57 9.42
CA ASN A 515 -14.78 23.51 8.34
C ASN A 515 -14.50 24.58 7.25
N SER A 516 -13.26 25.06 7.19
CA SER A 516 -12.71 25.70 5.99
C SER A 516 -12.48 24.61 4.94
N ASP A 517 -13.45 24.42 4.04
CA ASP A 517 -13.26 23.56 2.87
C ASP A 517 -12.10 24.11 2.02
N MET A 518 -10.98 23.38 2.02
CA MET A 518 -9.75 23.77 1.35
C MET A 518 -9.96 23.80 -0.16
N THR A 519 -9.56 24.89 -0.83
CA THR A 519 -9.81 25.06 -2.26
C THR A 519 -9.03 24.02 -3.09
N ALA A 520 -9.50 23.73 -4.30
CA ALA A 520 -8.81 22.82 -5.22
C ALA A 520 -7.34 23.23 -5.50
N VAL A 521 -7.03 24.53 -5.46
CA VAL A 521 -5.66 25.06 -5.64
C VAL A 521 -4.78 24.76 -4.43
N GLU A 522 -5.28 25.01 -3.22
CA GLU A 522 -4.57 24.71 -1.97
C GLU A 522 -4.39 23.20 -1.77
N LEU A 523 -5.41 22.39 -2.12
CA LEU A 523 -5.34 20.93 -2.12
C LEU A 523 -4.26 20.41 -3.08
N CYS A 524 -4.15 20.98 -4.28
CA CYS A 524 -3.07 20.63 -5.20
C CYS A 524 -1.69 21.03 -4.66
N ALA A 525 -1.54 22.22 -4.10
CA ALA A 525 -0.26 22.68 -3.53
C ALA A 525 0.16 21.87 -2.29
N ALA A 526 -0.80 21.41 -1.48
CA ALA A 526 -0.57 20.50 -0.37
C ALA A 526 -0.12 19.12 -0.86
N PHE A 527 -0.79 18.56 -1.88
CA PHE A 527 -0.41 17.27 -2.47
C PHE A 527 0.94 17.34 -3.18
N GLU A 528 1.24 18.43 -3.89
CA GLU A 528 2.56 18.66 -4.52
C GLU A 528 3.68 18.64 -3.49
N ARG A 529 3.50 19.28 -2.32
CA ARG A 529 4.44 19.17 -1.19
C ARG A 529 4.58 17.72 -0.71
N GLN A 530 3.47 17.03 -0.46
CA GLN A 530 3.49 15.64 0.02
C GLN A 530 4.20 14.70 -0.96
N LEU A 531 4.04 14.88 -2.26
CA LEU A 531 4.75 14.07 -3.26
C LEU A 531 6.25 14.39 -3.37
N LEU A 532 6.67 15.62 -3.03
CA LEU A 532 8.08 15.99 -2.92
C LEU A 532 8.72 15.48 -1.62
N GLU A 533 7.94 15.41 -0.54
CA GLU A 533 8.32 14.86 0.77
C GLU A 533 8.21 13.31 0.83
N LEU A 534 7.78 12.66 -0.26
CA LEU A 534 7.59 11.21 -0.41
C LEU A 534 6.56 10.62 0.56
N ASP A 535 5.56 11.41 0.95
CA ASP A 535 4.56 11.10 1.97
C ASP A 535 3.67 9.90 1.57
N ASP A 536 3.43 9.70 0.27
CA ASP A 536 2.67 8.55 -0.25
C ASP A 536 3.47 7.23 -0.15
N LEU A 537 4.79 7.29 -0.34
CA LEU A 537 5.71 6.18 -0.14
C LEU A 537 5.93 5.90 1.37
N ALA A 538 6.00 6.93 2.20
CA ALA A 538 6.00 6.77 3.65
C ALA A 538 4.70 6.13 4.15
N ALA A 539 3.54 6.51 3.57
CA ALA A 539 2.25 5.91 3.85
C ALA A 539 2.13 4.47 3.34
N PHE A 540 2.73 4.13 2.19
CA PHE A 540 2.83 2.76 1.68
C PHE A 540 3.45 1.80 2.70
N MET A 541 4.49 2.25 3.41
CA MET A 541 5.17 1.49 4.46
C MET A 541 4.50 1.53 5.84
N GLY A 542 3.32 2.16 5.98
CA GLY A 542 2.55 2.26 7.23
C GLY A 542 2.79 3.54 8.05
N GLY A 543 3.73 4.38 7.63
CA GLY A 543 4.18 5.60 8.29
C GLY A 543 5.70 5.66 8.38
N GLY A 544 6.25 6.86 8.24
CA GLY A 544 7.66 7.13 8.50
C GLY A 544 8.04 6.88 9.95
N VAL A 545 9.31 6.58 10.19
CA VAL A 545 9.90 6.83 11.51
C VAL A 545 10.02 8.34 11.60
N ALA A 546 9.34 8.98 12.56
CA ALA A 546 9.40 10.43 12.69
C ALA A 546 10.86 10.88 12.91
N PRO A 547 11.38 11.85 12.15
CA PRO A 547 12.66 12.47 12.48
C PRO A 547 12.52 13.19 13.83
N ASN A 548 13.43 12.90 14.75
CA ASN A 548 13.55 13.57 16.05
C ASN A 548 14.37 14.87 15.92
#